data_AF-A0A2N2T9S9-F1
#
_entry.id   AF-A0A2N2T9S9-F1
#
_cell.length_a   1.000
_cell.length_b   1.000
_cell.length_c   1.000
_cell.angle_alpha   90.00
_cell.angle_beta   90.00
_cell.angle_gamma   90.00
#
_symmetry.space_group_name_H-M   'P 1'
#
loop_
_entity.id
_entity.type
_entity.pdbx_description
1 polymer ?
#
loop_
_entity_poly.entity_id
_entity_poly.type
_entity_poly.pdbx_seq_one_letter_code
_entity_poly.pdbx_strand_id
1 'polypeptide(L)' 'PLQHLSKAQIIQRGRELGVDYAQTVSCYQADADGLACGRCDACRLRREGFRAAGIADPTRYA' A
#
# COMPACT_ATOMS: atom_id res chain seq x y z
N PRO A 1 4.23 -9.63 -14.75
CA PRO A 1 2.89 -9.02 -14.88
C PRO A 1 2.76 -7.57 -14.40
N LEU A 2 3.51 -7.11 -13.38
CA LEU A 2 3.39 -5.75 -12.82
C LEU A 2 4.50 -4.78 -13.26
N GLN A 3 5.52 -5.24 -13.98
CA GLN A 3 6.75 -4.49 -14.24
C GLN A 3 6.58 -3.17 -15.02
N HIS A 4 5.47 -3.00 -15.74
CA HIS A 4 5.15 -1.81 -16.53
C HIS A 4 4.09 -0.92 -15.85
N LEU A 5 3.63 -1.30 -14.66
CA LEU A 5 2.61 -0.57 -13.92
C LEU A 5 3.26 0.35 -12.90
N SER A 6 2.76 1.58 -12.82
CA SER A 6 3.04 2.46 -11.68
C SER A 6 2.43 1.88 -10.40
N LYS A 7 2.86 2.36 -9.23
CA LYS A 7 2.29 1.94 -7.96
C LYS A 7 0.78 2.21 -7.87
N ALA A 8 0.33 3.33 -8.42
CA ALA A 8 -1.09 3.66 -8.50
C ALA A 8 -1.87 2.66 -9.37
N GLN A 9 -1.33 2.30 -10.53
CA GLN A 9 -1.94 1.29 -11.42
C GLN A 9 -1.98 -0.10 -10.77
N ILE A 10 -0.95 -0.48 -10.00
CA ILE A 10 -0.96 -1.72 -9.22
C ILE A 10 -2.10 -1.70 -8.20
N ILE A 11 -2.30 -0.58 -7.50
CA ILE A 11 -3.36 -0.43 -6.49
C ILE A 11 -4.75 -0.49 -7.14
N GLN A 12 -4.96 0.21 -8.25
CA GLN A 12 -6.20 0.17 -9.01
C GLN A 12 -6.51 -1.26 -9.49
N ARG A 13 -5.51 -1.92 -10.10
CA ARG A 13 -5.66 -3.29 -10.59
C ARG A 13 -5.96 -4.29 -9.48
N GLY A 14 -5.31 -4.15 -8.31
CA GLY A 14 -5.61 -4.99 -7.16
C GLY A 14 -7.03 -4.77 -6.64
N ARG A 15 -7.49 -3.51 -6.57
CA ARG A 15 -8.88 -3.20 -6.18
C ARG A 15 -9.90 -3.80 -7.14
N GLU A 16 -9.67 -3.70 -8.46
CA GLU A 16 -10.51 -4.33 -9.49
C GLU A 16 -10.59 -5.86 -9.35
N LEU A 17 -9.50 -6.48 -8.89
CA LEU A 17 -9.42 -7.91 -8.63
C LEU A 17 -9.97 -8.32 -7.26
N GLY A 18 -10.48 -7.37 -6.46
CA GLY A 18 -11.03 -7.64 -5.14
C GLY A 18 -9.97 -7.84 -4.04
N VAL A 19 -8.74 -7.36 -4.23
CA VAL A 19 -7.71 -7.40 -3.18
C VAL A 19 -8.12 -6.49 -2.03
N ASP A 20 -8.23 -7.09 -0.84
CA ASP A 20 -8.38 -6.34 0.40
C ASP A 20 -7.01 -5.83 0.88
N TYR A 21 -6.73 -4.57 0.59
CA TYR A 21 -5.46 -3.94 0.97
C TYR A 21 -5.28 -3.78 2.49
N ALA A 22 -6.34 -3.88 3.31
CA ALA A 22 -6.23 -3.85 4.77
C ALA A 22 -5.51 -5.10 5.31
N GLN A 23 -5.53 -6.20 4.56
CA GLN A 23 -4.86 -7.46 4.90
C GLN A 23 -3.42 -7.53 4.39
N THR A 24 -2.91 -6.45 3.78
CA THR A 24 -1.57 -6.45 3.16
C THR A 24 -0.59 -5.62 3.97
N VAL A 25 0.65 -6.11 4.09
CA VAL A 25 1.75 -5.38 4.69
C VAL A 25 2.77 -5.04 3.61
N SER A 26 3.18 -3.78 3.55
CA SER A 26 4.29 -3.34 2.70
C SER A 26 5.45 -2.75 3.51
N CYS A 27 5.20 -2.37 4.76
CA CYS A 27 6.20 -1.76 5.61
C CYS A 27 7.37 -2.73 5.88
N TYR A 28 8.59 -2.23 5.85
CA TYR A 28 9.79 -3.01 6.19
C TYR A 28 9.97 -3.24 7.70
N GLN A 29 9.25 -2.46 8.51
CA GLN A 29 9.38 -2.40 9.96
C GLN A 29 7.99 -2.37 10.59
N ALA A 30 7.06 -3.17 10.07
CA ALA A 30 5.77 -3.31 10.73
C ALA A 30 5.98 -3.91 12.13
N ASP A 31 5.22 -3.45 13.11
CA ASP A 31 5.26 -4.03 14.45
C ASP A 31 4.47 -5.34 14.53
N ALA A 32 4.42 -5.94 15.73
CA ALA A 32 3.73 -7.19 15.98
C ALA A 32 2.20 -7.11 15.75
N ASP A 33 1.61 -5.91 15.82
CA ASP A 33 0.19 -5.65 15.60
C ASP A 33 -0.13 -5.28 14.13
N GLY A 34 0.90 -5.32 13.27
CA GLY A 34 0.83 -5.01 11.86
C GLY A 34 0.77 -3.51 11.54
N LEU A 35 1.05 -2.62 12.51
CA LEU A 35 1.12 -1.18 12.26
C LEU A 35 2.38 -0.87 11.45
N ALA A 36 2.18 -0.16 10.35
CA ALA A 36 3.27 0.30 9.50
C ALA A 36 4.05 1.43 10.21
N CYS A 37 5.38 1.35 10.23
CA CYS A 37 6.23 2.34 10.92
C CYS A 37 6.12 3.79 10.42
N GLY A 38 5.50 3.99 9.25
CA GLY A 38 5.23 5.29 8.66
C GLY A 38 6.44 6.06 8.12
N ARG A 39 7.67 5.61 8.38
CA ARG A 39 8.90 6.35 8.06
C ARG A 39 9.81 5.70 7.01
N CYS A 40 9.64 4.40 6.73
CA CYS A 40 10.44 3.71 5.71
C CYS A 40 9.96 4.03 4.27
N ASP A 41 10.83 3.78 3.29
CA ASP A 41 10.52 4.02 1.88
C ASP A 41 9.25 3.29 1.41
N ALA A 42 9.03 2.05 1.85
CA ALA A 42 7.81 1.34 1.48
C ALA A 42 6.54 2.02 2.02
N CYS A 43 6.59 2.60 3.22
CA CYS A 43 5.47 3.36 3.76
C CYS A 43 5.20 4.61 2.94
N ARG A 44 6.26 5.32 2.52
CA ARG A 44 6.15 6.51 1.68
C ARG A 44 5.57 6.17 0.30
N LEU A 45 6.16 5.19 -0.40
CA LEU A 45 5.71 4.74 -1.71
C LEU A 45 4.28 4.20 -1.68
N ARG A 46 3.88 3.53 -0.61
CA ARG A 46 2.50 3.04 -0.43
C ARG A 46 1.52 4.20 -0.30
N ARG A 47 1.79 5.16 0.58
CA ARG A 47 0.95 6.36 0.76
C ARG A 47 0.81 7.16 -0.53
N GLU A 48 1.93 7.43 -1.19
CA GLU A 48 1.95 8.11 -2.49
C GLU A 48 1.14 7.32 -3.54
N GLY A 49 1.31 5.99 -3.58
CA GLY A 49 0.57 5.12 -4.48
C GLY A 49 -0.95 5.19 -4.29
N PHE A 50 -1.43 5.09 -3.05
CA PHE A 50 -2.87 5.18 -2.75
C PHE A 50 -3.43 6.56 -3.08
N ARG A 51 -2.72 7.62 -2.69
CA ARG A 51 -3.07 9.00 -3.03
C ARG A 51 -3.17 9.20 -4.54
N ALA A 52 -2.17 8.75 -5.30
CA ALA A 52 -2.15 8.87 -6.75
C ALA A 52 -3.22 7.99 -7.45
N ALA A 53 -3.59 6.87 -6.84
CA ALA A 53 -4.69 6.02 -7.32
C ALA A 53 -6.09 6.60 -7.06
N GLY A 54 -6.20 7.64 -6.22
CA GLY A 54 -7.49 8.16 -5.76
C GLY A 54 -8.25 7.18 -4.86
N ILE A 55 -7.52 6.30 -4.16
CA ILE A 55 -8.09 5.25 -3.32
C ILE A 55 -7.64 5.52 -1.87
N ALA A 56 -8.57 5.40 -0.92
CA ALA A 56 -8.24 5.53 0.50
C ALA A 56 -7.22 4.46 0.90
N ASP A 57 -6.15 4.87 1.58
CA ASP A 57 -5.13 3.96 2.10
C ASP A 57 -5.65 3.28 3.38
N PRO A 58 -5.90 1.95 3.39
CA PRO A 58 -6.39 1.25 4.59
C PRO A 58 -5.27 0.94 5.59
N THR A 59 -4.03 1.35 5.32
CA THR A 59 -2.89 1.02 6.17
C THR A 59 -3.01 1.68 7.54
N ARG A 60 -2.89 0.85 8.59
CA ARG A 60 -2.76 1.32 9.97
C ARG A 60 -1.29 1.71 10.20
N TYR A 61 -1.04 2.95 10.62
CA TYR A 61 0.30 3.46 10.90
C TYR A 61 0.52 3.63 12.41
N ALA A 62 1.76 3.44 12.86
CA ALA A 62 2.22 3.74 14.22
C ALA A 62 2.57 5.22 14.40
#